data_AF-G5E3H2-F1
#
_entry.id   AF-G5E3H2-F1
#
_cell.length_a   1.000
_cell.length_b   1.000
_cell.length_c   1.000
_cell.angle_alpha   90.00
_cell.angle_beta   90.00
_cell.angle_gamma   90.00
#
_symmetry.space_group_name_H-M   'P 1'
#
loop_
_entity.id
_entity.type
_entity.pdbx_description
1 polymer ?
#
loop_
_entity_poly.entity_id
_entity_poly.type
_entity_poly.pdbx_seq_one_letter_code
_entity_poly.pdbx_strand_id
1 'polypeptide(L)'
;MLYDLLFAFLHTGKYKEARKIIETPGLRARPGRLQWFAEKCIAANQMEALENLVDLTQNFECDRDEMFFQLLKLCKEDDWKYLKDALATLKGMLEGDKVPTQLAVTRLVQALAMKGDVTRIEVVENMMRNIGSSIRLSQMVFINNKVLAQFKNGKTDETIELIEQMYTGTGSQVTSISYVFRKVMEEKMEAELEKLSAMAERLANQFAVYRPVTDLFLQYIKCGRKDAKFLLQRCSAIAEQRPILLAFVLRSSRVPDQAPLITGLLELIPDFPEKETAYAYLMKCYGRDKDVTA
;
A
#
# COMPACT_ATOMS: atom_id res chain seq x y z
N MET A 1 -19.87 7.40 -20.06
CA MET A 1 -20.36 6.36 -20.98
C MET A 1 -19.21 5.58 -21.62
N LEU A 2 -18.40 6.14 -22.54
CA LEU A 2 -17.30 5.38 -23.18
C LEU A 2 -16.22 4.90 -22.20
N TYR A 3 -15.82 5.73 -21.24
CA TYR A 3 -14.88 5.30 -20.19
C TYR A 3 -15.45 4.22 -19.26
N ASP A 4 -16.76 4.25 -18.97
CA ASP A 4 -17.39 3.22 -18.14
C ASP A 4 -17.37 1.87 -18.87
N LEU A 5 -17.63 1.91 -20.18
CA LEU A 5 -17.58 0.73 -21.05
C LEU A 5 -16.14 0.21 -21.25
N LEU A 6 -15.17 1.11 -21.45
CA LEU A 6 -13.74 0.76 -21.49
C LEU A 6 -13.32 0.01 -20.21
N PHE A 7 -13.68 0.55 -19.05
CA PHE A 7 -13.33 -0.04 -17.76
C PHE A 7 -14.07 -1.36 -17.51
N ALA A 8 -15.32 -1.49 -17.94
CA ALA A 8 -16.04 -2.75 -17.88
C ALA A 8 -15.38 -3.83 -18.76
N PHE A 9 -14.94 -3.47 -19.97
CA PHE A 9 -14.23 -4.41 -20.85
C PHE A 9 -12.87 -4.82 -20.30
N LEU A 10 -12.09 -3.89 -19.76
CA LEU A 10 -10.83 -4.20 -19.09
C LEU A 10 -11.04 -5.10 -17.87
N HIS A 11 -12.05 -4.83 -17.06
CA HIS A 11 -12.37 -5.61 -15.86
C HIS A 11 -12.85 -7.04 -16.20
N THR A 12 -13.47 -7.23 -17.37
CA THR A 12 -14.02 -8.53 -17.81
C THR A 12 -13.10 -9.30 -18.76
N GLY A 13 -11.84 -8.85 -18.96
CA GLY A 13 -10.87 -9.50 -19.85
C GLY A 13 -11.13 -9.31 -21.35
N LYS A 14 -12.06 -8.42 -21.72
CA LYS A 14 -12.48 -8.14 -23.10
C LYS A 14 -11.59 -7.07 -23.75
N TYR A 15 -10.29 -7.38 -23.86
CA TYR A 15 -9.28 -6.37 -24.25
C TYR A 15 -9.40 -5.91 -25.71
N LYS A 16 -9.93 -6.76 -26.60
CA LYS A 16 -10.16 -6.39 -28.00
C LYS A 16 -11.27 -5.34 -28.11
N GLU A 17 -12.29 -5.46 -27.28
CA GLU A 17 -13.40 -4.52 -27.18
C GLU A 17 -12.96 -3.23 -26.50
N ALA A 18 -12.15 -3.32 -25.43
CA ALA A 18 -11.52 -2.17 -24.81
C ALA A 18 -10.68 -1.35 -25.81
N ARG A 19 -9.92 -2.04 -26.69
CA ARG A 19 -9.13 -1.39 -27.74
C ARG A 19 -9.97 -0.56 -28.70
N LYS A 20 -11.10 -1.10 -29.16
CA LYS A 20 -12.03 -0.39 -30.07
C LYS A 20 -12.56 0.91 -29.46
N ILE A 21 -12.79 0.92 -28.15
CA ILE A 21 -13.23 2.14 -27.45
C ILE A 21 -12.15 3.20 -27.48
N ILE A 22 -10.89 2.82 -27.22
CA ILE A 22 -9.76 3.75 -27.24
C ILE A 22 -9.46 4.28 -28.64
N GLU A 23 -9.60 3.47 -29.67
CA GLU A 23 -9.39 3.89 -31.07
C GLU A 23 -10.52 4.80 -31.61
N THR A 24 -11.56 5.07 -30.82
CA THR A 24 -12.68 5.92 -31.25
C THR A 24 -12.20 7.36 -31.51
N PRO A 25 -12.35 7.89 -32.74
CA PRO A 25 -11.92 9.25 -33.08
C PRO A 25 -12.54 10.29 -32.16
N GLY A 26 -11.71 11.21 -31.65
CA GLY A 26 -12.16 12.28 -30.76
C GLY A 26 -12.30 11.90 -29.28
N LEU A 27 -12.00 10.64 -28.90
CA LEU A 27 -11.91 10.28 -27.48
C LEU A 27 -10.66 10.93 -26.87
N ARG A 28 -10.86 11.79 -25.86
CA ARG A 28 -9.79 12.49 -25.15
C ARG A 28 -9.48 11.87 -23.81
N ALA A 29 -8.22 11.98 -23.42
CA ALA A 29 -7.69 11.55 -22.14
C ALA A 29 -8.48 12.14 -20.97
N ARG A 30 -8.87 11.31 -20.01
CA ARG A 30 -9.36 11.74 -18.70
C ARG A 30 -8.47 11.16 -17.61
N PRO A 31 -7.37 11.86 -17.24
CA PRO A 31 -6.38 11.37 -16.27
C PRO A 31 -7.00 10.87 -14.97
N GLY A 32 -7.91 11.64 -14.36
CA GLY A 32 -8.58 11.22 -13.12
C GLY A 32 -9.43 9.95 -13.25
N ARG A 33 -9.96 9.65 -14.43
CA ARG A 33 -10.73 8.41 -14.68
C ARG A 33 -9.81 7.20 -14.85
N LEU A 34 -8.72 7.37 -15.60
CA LEU A 34 -7.69 6.35 -15.78
C LEU A 34 -7.02 6.01 -14.45
N GLN A 35 -6.69 7.04 -13.66
CA GLN A 35 -6.16 6.89 -12.31
C GLN A 35 -7.11 6.10 -11.41
N TRP A 36 -8.38 6.48 -11.37
CA TRP A 36 -9.40 5.78 -10.58
C TRP A 36 -9.47 4.29 -10.94
N PHE A 37 -9.47 3.95 -12.23
CA PHE A 37 -9.55 2.56 -12.66
C PHE A 37 -8.29 1.78 -12.28
N ALA A 38 -7.11 2.37 -12.43
CA ALA A 38 -5.86 1.73 -12.02
C ALA A 38 -5.76 1.54 -10.51
N GLU A 39 -6.20 2.51 -9.70
CA GLU A 39 -6.31 2.35 -8.24
C GLU A 39 -7.26 1.20 -7.87
N LYS A 40 -8.36 1.07 -8.61
CA LYS A 40 -9.32 -0.03 -8.44
C LYS A 40 -8.69 -1.38 -8.81
N CYS A 41 -7.98 -1.48 -9.93
CA CYS A 41 -7.28 -2.70 -10.33
C CYS A 41 -6.21 -3.09 -9.31
N ILE A 42 -5.45 -2.12 -8.80
CA ILE A 42 -4.46 -2.33 -7.74
C ILE A 42 -5.12 -2.87 -6.46
N ALA A 43 -6.22 -2.25 -6.03
CA ALA A 43 -6.92 -2.67 -4.81
C ALA A 43 -7.52 -4.07 -4.93
N ALA A 44 -7.94 -4.45 -6.14
CA ALA A 44 -8.55 -5.74 -6.46
C ALA A 44 -7.54 -6.79 -6.97
N ASN A 45 -6.23 -6.50 -6.96
CA ASN A 45 -5.16 -7.35 -7.51
C ASN A 45 -5.39 -7.78 -8.98
N GLN A 46 -6.04 -6.95 -9.78
CA GLN A 46 -6.35 -7.20 -11.19
C GLN A 46 -5.21 -6.72 -12.09
N MET A 47 -4.05 -7.38 -12.01
CA MET A 47 -2.85 -6.95 -12.75
C MET A 47 -3.02 -7.05 -14.26
N GLU A 48 -3.70 -8.07 -14.76
CA GLU A 48 -3.92 -8.25 -16.21
C GLU A 48 -4.78 -7.11 -16.83
N ALA A 49 -5.80 -6.67 -16.10
CA ALA A 49 -6.62 -5.52 -16.51
C ALA A 49 -5.83 -4.21 -16.46
N LEU A 50 -4.95 -4.07 -15.47
CA LEU A 50 -4.05 -2.94 -15.34
C LEU A 50 -3.06 -2.91 -16.50
N GLU A 51 -2.47 -4.04 -16.87
CA GLU A 51 -1.52 -4.21 -17.99
C GLU A 51 -2.15 -3.87 -19.34
N ASN A 52 -3.38 -4.34 -19.58
CA ASN A 52 -4.08 -4.00 -20.81
C ASN A 52 -4.48 -2.52 -20.85
N LEU A 53 -4.82 -1.89 -19.72
CA LEU A 53 -5.05 -0.45 -19.68
C LEU A 53 -3.81 0.33 -20.16
N VAL A 54 -2.61 -0.10 -19.77
CA VAL A 54 -1.33 0.49 -20.21
C VAL A 54 -1.19 0.40 -21.71
N ASP A 55 -1.28 -0.82 -22.23
CA ASP A 55 -0.95 -1.13 -23.62
C ASP A 55 -1.89 -0.41 -24.57
N LEU A 56 -3.16 -0.29 -24.18
CA LEU A 56 -4.14 0.44 -24.97
C LEU A 56 -3.94 1.96 -24.90
N THR A 57 -3.45 2.50 -23.78
CA THR A 57 -3.28 3.97 -23.63
C THR A 57 -1.96 4.51 -24.17
N GLN A 58 -1.08 3.66 -24.73
CA GLN A 58 0.20 4.07 -25.32
C GLN A 58 0.06 5.08 -26.48
N ASN A 59 -1.02 4.99 -27.27
CA ASN A 59 -1.24 5.83 -28.46
C ASN A 59 -2.20 7.00 -28.20
N PHE A 60 -2.61 7.23 -26.96
CA PHE A 60 -3.49 8.33 -26.62
C PHE A 60 -2.70 9.63 -26.60
N GLU A 61 -3.24 10.70 -27.20
CA GLU A 61 -2.81 12.09 -26.96
C GLU A 61 -3.20 12.52 -25.53
N CYS A 62 -2.80 11.74 -24.53
CA CYS A 62 -2.77 12.12 -23.14
C CYS A 62 -1.61 13.09 -22.98
N ASP A 63 -1.89 14.31 -22.51
CA ASP A 63 -0.85 15.12 -21.89
C ASP A 63 -0.24 14.27 -20.77
N ARG A 64 1.02 13.89 -20.97
CA ARG A 64 1.62 12.70 -20.38
C ARG A 64 1.90 12.93 -18.90
N ASP A 65 1.11 12.28 -18.05
CA ASP A 65 1.59 11.78 -16.77
C ASP A 65 2.48 10.55 -17.03
N GLU A 66 3.67 10.81 -17.58
CA GLU A 66 4.77 9.87 -17.87
C GLU A 66 5.05 8.90 -16.69
N MET A 67 4.70 9.32 -15.48
CA MET A 67 4.76 8.53 -14.26
C MET A 67 3.77 7.37 -14.16
N PHE A 68 2.57 7.52 -14.72
CA PHE A 68 1.60 6.42 -14.79
C PHE A 68 2.13 5.30 -15.69
N PHE A 69 2.85 5.64 -16.75
CA PHE A 69 3.51 4.67 -17.62
C PHE A 69 4.69 3.96 -16.92
N GLN A 70 5.45 4.66 -16.08
CA GLN A 70 6.54 4.05 -15.29
C GLN A 70 6.04 3.13 -14.18
N LEU A 71 4.90 3.45 -13.55
CA LEU A 71 4.20 2.56 -12.61
C LEU A 71 3.91 1.19 -13.22
N LEU A 72 3.46 1.24 -14.47
CA LEU A 72 2.97 0.10 -15.21
C LEU A 72 4.12 -0.78 -15.70
N LYS A 73 5.27 -0.18 -16.07
CA LYS A 73 6.51 -0.92 -16.35
C LYS A 73 7.13 -1.55 -15.10
N LEU A 74 7.14 -0.84 -13.97
CA LEU A 74 7.67 -1.36 -12.71
C LEU A 74 6.90 -2.58 -12.18
N CYS A 75 5.61 -2.67 -12.49
CA CYS A 75 4.77 -3.79 -12.12
C CYS A 75 4.98 -5.07 -12.95
N LYS A 76 5.62 -4.99 -14.13
CA LYS A 76 5.65 -6.10 -15.10
C LYS A 76 6.91 -6.97 -15.01
N GLU A 77 8.10 -6.41 -14.78
CA GLU A 77 9.35 -7.16 -15.02
C GLU A 77 10.41 -7.09 -13.90
N ASP A 78 10.22 -6.30 -12.83
CA ASP A 78 11.21 -6.12 -11.74
C ASP A 78 12.67 -5.97 -12.25
N ASP A 79 12.86 -5.35 -13.42
CA ASP A 79 14.17 -5.18 -14.05
C ASP A 79 14.78 -3.82 -13.65
N TRP A 80 16.07 -3.86 -13.31
CA TRP A 80 16.90 -2.71 -13.00
C TRP A 80 16.90 -1.65 -14.10
N LYS A 81 16.71 -2.06 -15.36
CA LYS A 81 16.59 -1.14 -16.50
C LYS A 81 15.40 -0.20 -16.36
N TYR A 82 14.20 -0.73 -16.09
CA TYR A 82 13.01 0.09 -15.96
C TYR A 82 13.04 0.98 -14.71
N LEU A 83 13.69 0.54 -13.64
CA LEU A 83 13.91 1.38 -12.45
C LEU A 83 14.75 2.63 -12.79
N LYS A 84 15.80 2.48 -13.59
CA LYS A 84 16.62 3.61 -14.06
C LYS A 84 15.81 4.55 -14.94
N ASP A 85 15.04 4.00 -15.88
CA ASP A 85 14.19 4.79 -16.77
C ASP A 85 13.12 5.56 -15.97
N ALA A 86 12.50 4.93 -14.98
CA ALA A 86 11.51 5.55 -14.11
C ALA A 86 12.07 6.73 -13.30
N LEU A 87 13.32 6.61 -12.82
CA LEU A 87 14.01 7.70 -12.14
C LEU A 87 14.35 8.85 -13.09
N ALA A 88 14.84 8.54 -14.29
CA ALA A 88 15.15 9.55 -15.31
C ALA A 88 13.87 10.31 -15.71
N THR A 89 12.77 9.59 -15.90
CA THR A 89 11.44 10.17 -16.11
C THR A 89 11.04 11.12 -14.99
N LEU A 90 11.13 10.69 -13.72
CA LEU A 90 10.73 11.53 -12.59
C LEU A 90 11.55 12.83 -12.56
N LYS A 91 12.86 12.72 -12.78
CA LYS A 91 13.75 13.87 -12.86
C LYS A 91 13.36 14.83 -13.98
N GLY A 92 13.17 14.31 -15.21
CA GLY A 92 12.77 15.13 -16.36
C GLY A 92 11.39 15.78 -16.20
N MET A 93 10.45 15.13 -15.50
CA MET A 93 9.16 15.73 -15.16
C MET A 93 9.33 16.95 -14.25
N LEU A 94 10.12 16.81 -13.19
CA LEU A 94 10.36 17.90 -12.24
C LEU A 94 11.13 19.06 -12.86
N GLU A 95 12.10 18.78 -13.74
CA GLU A 95 12.84 19.80 -14.51
C GLU A 95 11.94 20.54 -15.51
N GLY A 96 10.87 19.89 -15.98
CA GLY A 96 9.86 20.50 -16.85
C GLY A 96 8.66 21.12 -16.11
N ASP A 97 8.81 21.41 -14.82
CA ASP A 97 7.75 21.97 -13.94
C ASP A 97 6.45 21.14 -13.90
N LYS A 98 6.53 19.83 -14.19
CA LYS A 98 5.40 18.90 -14.09
C LYS A 98 5.33 18.29 -12.70
N VAL A 99 4.11 18.12 -12.20
CA VAL A 99 3.87 17.58 -10.86
C VAL A 99 3.65 16.06 -10.94
N PRO A 100 4.46 15.25 -10.23
CA PRO A 100 4.30 13.80 -10.16
C PRO A 100 3.03 13.39 -9.38
N THR A 101 2.40 12.26 -9.74
CA THR A 101 1.31 11.72 -8.91
C THR A 101 1.85 11.01 -7.67
N GLN A 102 1.12 11.08 -6.55
CA GLN A 102 1.48 10.41 -5.31
C GLN A 102 1.71 8.90 -5.49
N LEU A 103 0.84 8.25 -6.27
CA LEU A 103 0.90 6.82 -6.52
C LEU A 103 2.21 6.44 -7.23
N ALA A 104 2.60 7.23 -8.23
CA ALA A 104 3.79 6.98 -9.02
C ALA A 104 5.08 7.06 -8.20
N VAL A 105 5.19 8.07 -7.34
CA VAL A 105 6.34 8.19 -6.43
C VAL A 105 6.36 7.00 -5.48
N THR A 106 5.20 6.68 -4.91
CA THR A 106 5.06 5.59 -3.94
C THR A 106 5.56 4.27 -4.51
N ARG A 107 5.18 3.92 -5.73
CA ARG A 107 5.56 2.65 -6.35
C ARG A 107 7.00 2.61 -6.82
N LEU A 108 7.55 3.71 -7.32
CA LEU A 108 8.98 3.80 -7.61
C LEU A 108 9.81 3.52 -6.36
N VAL A 109 9.45 4.17 -5.25
CA VAL A 109 10.10 3.96 -3.95
C VAL A 109 9.95 2.51 -3.46
N GLN A 110 8.77 1.91 -3.61
CA GLN A 110 8.54 0.50 -3.27
C GLN A 110 9.38 -0.46 -4.10
N ALA A 111 9.48 -0.23 -5.41
CA ALA A 111 10.27 -1.08 -6.29
C ALA A 111 11.78 -0.95 -6.00
N LEU A 112 12.28 0.26 -5.72
CA LEU A 112 13.64 0.45 -5.23
C LEU A 112 13.89 -0.28 -3.90
N ALA A 113 12.90 -0.32 -3.00
CA ALA A 113 13.02 -1.03 -1.75
C ALA A 113 13.10 -2.55 -1.93
N MET A 114 12.31 -3.11 -2.86
CA MET A 114 12.39 -4.52 -3.22
C MET A 114 13.79 -4.92 -3.72
N LYS A 115 14.49 -3.98 -4.34
CA LYS A 115 15.87 -4.10 -4.82
C LYS A 115 16.95 -3.83 -3.78
N GLY A 116 16.58 -3.43 -2.56
CA GLY A 116 17.56 -3.04 -1.53
C GLY A 116 18.24 -1.68 -1.78
N ASP A 117 17.75 -0.87 -2.72
CA ASP A 117 18.42 0.37 -3.15
C ASP A 117 18.04 1.57 -2.28
N VAL A 118 18.58 1.63 -1.07
CA VAL A 118 18.38 2.74 -0.10
C VAL A 118 18.81 4.08 -0.70
N THR A 119 19.94 4.11 -1.40
CA THR A 119 20.53 5.33 -1.95
C THR A 119 19.61 6.01 -2.95
N ARG A 120 18.99 5.25 -3.86
CA ARG A 120 18.05 5.84 -4.83
C ARG A 120 16.72 6.24 -4.18
N ILE A 121 16.29 5.58 -3.11
CA ILE A 121 15.14 6.05 -2.32
C ILE A 121 15.42 7.43 -1.74
N GLU A 122 16.63 7.67 -1.23
CA GLU A 122 17.05 8.99 -0.72
C GLU A 122 17.07 10.07 -1.80
N VAL A 123 17.51 9.71 -3.01
CA VAL A 123 17.46 10.63 -4.16
C VAL A 123 16.01 11.03 -4.47
N VAL A 124 15.08 10.07 -4.53
CA VAL A 124 13.66 10.36 -4.76
C VAL A 124 13.06 11.19 -3.62
N GLU A 125 13.41 10.89 -2.37
CA GLU A 125 12.96 11.67 -1.21
C GLU A 125 13.42 13.12 -1.30
N ASN A 126 14.68 13.36 -1.66
CA ASN A 126 15.24 14.70 -1.81
C ASN A 126 14.57 15.47 -2.96
N MET A 127 14.33 14.82 -4.09
CA MET A 127 13.56 15.40 -5.21
C MET A 127 12.15 15.83 -4.78
N MET A 128 11.57 15.10 -3.82
CA MET A 128 10.19 15.31 -3.38
C MET A 128 10.03 16.23 -2.18
N ARG A 129 11.13 16.74 -1.60
CA ARG A 129 11.08 17.58 -0.39
C ARG A 129 10.16 18.81 -0.51
N ASN A 130 10.14 19.45 -1.68
CA ASN A 130 9.40 20.70 -1.90
C ASN A 130 7.99 20.52 -2.48
N ILE A 131 7.67 19.33 -2.98
CA ILE A 131 6.41 19.04 -3.69
C ILE A 131 5.62 17.93 -2.96
N GLY A 132 6.24 17.18 -2.05
CA GLY A 132 5.63 16.05 -1.35
C GLY A 132 4.33 16.43 -0.62
N SER A 133 4.29 17.61 0.02
CA SER A 133 3.10 18.11 0.69
C SER A 133 1.95 18.45 -0.27
N SER A 134 2.25 19.02 -1.44
CA SER A 134 1.23 19.41 -2.42
C SER A 134 0.52 18.20 -3.04
N ILE A 135 1.22 17.06 -3.13
CA ILE A 135 0.66 15.79 -3.62
C ILE A 135 0.23 14.84 -2.49
N ARG A 136 0.19 15.32 -1.24
CA ARG A 136 -0.20 14.53 -0.05
C ARG A 136 0.66 13.27 0.17
N LEU A 137 1.91 13.29 -0.30
CA LEU A 137 2.87 12.20 -0.11
C LEU A 137 3.39 12.21 1.33
N SER A 138 3.16 11.12 2.06
CA SER A 138 3.62 10.97 3.43
C SER A 138 5.11 10.60 3.48
N GLN A 139 5.85 11.19 4.42
CA GLN A 139 7.24 10.80 4.73
C GLN A 139 7.35 9.31 5.12
N MET A 140 6.28 8.71 5.65
CA MET A 140 6.22 7.28 5.94
C MET A 140 6.45 6.39 4.73
N VAL A 141 6.17 6.88 3.51
CA VAL A 141 6.50 6.16 2.28
C VAL A 141 8.01 5.95 2.20
N PHE A 142 8.83 6.98 2.45
CA PHE A 142 10.28 6.86 2.40
C PHE A 142 10.83 6.07 3.57
N ILE A 143 10.40 6.39 4.80
CA ILE A 143 10.87 5.72 6.03
C ILE A 143 10.64 4.20 5.94
N ASN A 144 9.41 3.76 5.66
CA ASN A 144 9.08 2.34 5.63
C ASN A 144 9.80 1.59 4.48
N ASN A 145 10.04 2.25 3.36
CA ASN A 145 10.71 1.62 2.22
C ASN A 145 12.23 1.58 2.37
N LYS A 146 12.86 2.55 3.06
CA LYS A 146 14.27 2.45 3.44
C LYS A 146 14.49 1.29 4.41
N VAL A 147 13.61 1.14 5.40
CA VAL A 147 13.63 -0.01 6.32
C VAL A 147 13.54 -1.34 5.56
N LEU A 148 12.58 -1.46 4.64
CA LEU A 148 12.44 -2.67 3.82
C LEU A 148 13.70 -2.94 2.96
N ALA A 149 14.27 -1.90 2.36
CA ALA A 149 15.49 -2.00 1.57
C ALA A 149 16.69 -2.48 2.41
N GLN A 150 16.82 -2.01 3.65
CA GLN A 150 17.88 -2.46 4.56
C GLN A 150 17.70 -3.94 4.95
N PHE A 151 16.46 -4.39 5.19
CA PHE A 151 16.19 -5.81 5.38
C PHE A 151 16.55 -6.64 4.13
N LYS A 152 16.23 -6.17 2.92
CA LYS A 152 16.64 -6.84 1.67
C LYS A 152 18.16 -6.92 1.51
N ASN A 153 18.92 -6.03 2.15
CA ASN A 153 20.37 -6.05 2.17
C ASN A 153 20.97 -6.91 3.30
N GLY A 154 20.14 -7.62 4.08
CA GLY A 154 20.60 -8.47 5.20
C GLY A 154 21.08 -7.69 6.43
N LYS A 155 20.82 -6.38 6.52
CA LYS A 155 21.25 -5.52 7.64
C LYS A 155 20.26 -5.56 8.81
N THR A 156 19.82 -6.75 9.19
CA THR A 156 18.62 -6.91 10.02
C THR A 156 18.79 -6.28 11.40
N ASP A 157 19.88 -6.55 12.12
CA ASP A 157 20.06 -6.04 13.49
C ASP A 157 20.19 -4.50 13.54
N GLU A 158 21.01 -3.91 12.67
CA GLU A 158 21.12 -2.45 12.52
C GLU A 158 19.77 -1.80 12.20
N THR A 159 18.96 -2.45 11.36
CA THR A 159 17.63 -1.96 10.97
C THR A 159 16.66 -2.00 12.14
N ILE A 160 16.72 -3.05 12.97
CA ILE A 160 15.86 -3.16 14.17
C ILE A 160 16.18 -2.05 15.17
N GLU A 161 17.47 -1.80 15.44
CA GLU A 161 17.90 -0.73 16.34
C GLU A 161 17.44 0.65 15.83
N LEU A 162 17.58 0.89 14.53
CA LEU A 162 17.10 2.13 13.89
C LEU A 162 15.58 2.31 14.10
N ILE A 163 14.78 1.27 13.91
CA ILE A 163 13.32 1.35 14.12
C ILE A 163 12.98 1.64 15.56
N GLU A 164 13.66 1.01 16.51
CA GLU A 164 13.43 1.24 17.93
C GLU A 164 13.76 2.68 18.34
N GLN A 165 14.88 3.23 17.84
CA GLN A 165 15.24 4.64 18.04
C GLN A 165 14.20 5.59 17.46
N MET A 166 13.56 5.26 16.34
CA MET A 166 12.49 6.09 15.77
C MET A 166 11.26 6.20 16.69
N TYR A 167 11.00 5.20 17.52
CA TYR A 167 9.88 5.20 18.48
C TYR A 167 10.25 5.70 19.87
N THR A 168 11.51 5.53 20.29
CA THR A 168 11.98 5.93 21.62
C THR A 168 12.64 7.32 21.65
N GLY A 169 13.03 7.85 20.49
CA GLY A 169 13.67 9.16 20.35
C GLY A 169 12.74 10.34 20.62
N THR A 170 13.33 11.46 21.05
CA THR A 170 12.60 12.72 21.29
C THR A 170 12.08 13.29 19.97
N GLY A 171 10.75 13.41 19.82
CA GLY A 171 10.12 13.95 18.62
C GLY A 171 9.79 12.89 17.56
N SER A 172 9.40 11.68 17.98
CA SER A 172 9.04 10.56 17.10
C SER A 172 8.21 11.00 15.87
N GLN A 173 8.81 10.83 14.69
CA GLN A 173 8.20 11.14 13.38
C GLN A 173 7.42 9.95 12.81
N VAL A 174 7.51 8.77 13.45
CA VAL A 174 7.00 7.52 12.91
C VAL A 174 5.61 7.22 13.44
N THR A 175 4.67 7.10 12.51
CA THR A 175 3.25 6.85 12.84
C THR A 175 2.82 5.41 12.64
N SER A 176 3.47 4.65 11.75
CA SER A 176 3.09 3.26 11.47
C SER A 176 4.14 2.52 10.63
N ILE A 177 4.56 1.34 11.08
CA ILE A 177 5.42 0.41 10.31
C ILE A 177 4.64 -0.77 9.71
N SER A 178 3.31 -0.68 9.67
CA SER A 178 2.42 -1.71 9.12
C SER A 178 2.76 -2.15 7.68
N TYR A 179 3.30 -1.23 6.87
CA TYR A 179 3.79 -1.55 5.52
C TYR A 179 4.94 -2.55 5.55
N VAL A 180 5.90 -2.36 6.46
CA VAL A 180 7.10 -3.20 6.61
C VAL A 180 6.69 -4.60 7.03
N PHE A 181 5.85 -4.72 8.07
CA PHE A 181 5.32 -6.03 8.50
C PHE A 181 4.65 -6.78 7.37
N ARG A 182 3.76 -6.12 6.63
CA ARG A 182 3.10 -6.74 5.48
C ARG A 182 4.11 -7.26 4.46
N LYS A 183 5.10 -6.43 4.11
CA LYS A 183 6.08 -6.80 3.09
C LYS A 183 7.01 -7.93 3.52
N VAL A 184 7.50 -7.91 4.75
CA VAL A 184 8.29 -9.00 5.32
C VAL A 184 7.51 -10.32 5.32
N MET A 185 6.20 -10.30 5.60
CA MET A 185 5.33 -11.48 5.50
C MET A 185 5.10 -11.94 4.05
N GLU A 186 4.77 -11.01 3.13
CA GLU A 186 4.58 -11.31 1.71
C GLU A 186 5.82 -11.95 1.08
N GLU A 187 7.00 -11.48 1.47
CA GLU A 187 8.31 -11.94 1.01
C GLU A 187 8.86 -13.15 1.78
N LYS A 188 8.11 -13.67 2.77
CA LYS A 188 8.50 -14.83 3.60
C LYS A 188 9.85 -14.65 4.32
N MET A 189 10.13 -13.41 4.74
CA MET A 189 11.34 -13.03 5.49
C MET A 189 11.16 -13.35 6.99
N GLU A 190 11.03 -14.64 7.33
CA GLU A 190 10.61 -15.06 8.68
C GLU A 190 11.63 -14.69 9.78
N ALA A 191 12.93 -14.66 9.49
CA ALA A 191 13.96 -14.25 10.46
C ALA A 191 13.84 -12.76 10.81
N GLU A 192 13.60 -11.90 9.82
CA GLU A 192 13.33 -10.49 10.02
C GLU A 192 12.00 -10.28 10.74
N LEU A 193 10.97 -11.08 10.41
CA LEU A 193 9.67 -11.00 11.07
C LEU A 193 9.77 -11.35 12.55
N GLU A 194 10.54 -12.37 12.91
CA GLU A 194 10.76 -12.77 14.30
C GLU A 194 11.41 -11.64 15.10
N LYS A 195 12.47 -11.03 14.58
CA LYS A 195 13.16 -9.89 15.23
C LYS A 195 12.27 -8.64 15.30
N LEU A 196 11.52 -8.35 14.24
CA LEU A 196 10.55 -7.25 14.21
C LEU A 196 9.42 -7.46 15.24
N SER A 197 8.93 -8.69 15.40
CA SER A 197 7.91 -9.04 16.41
C SER A 197 8.46 -8.84 17.82
N ALA A 198 9.66 -9.36 18.10
CA ALA A 198 10.30 -9.20 19.39
C ALA A 198 10.51 -7.72 19.76
N MET A 199 10.93 -6.90 18.79
CA MET A 199 11.07 -5.45 18.99
C MET A 199 9.73 -4.76 19.21
N ALA A 200 8.67 -5.11 18.47
CA ALA A 200 7.34 -4.53 18.67
C ALA A 200 6.76 -4.87 20.05
N GLU A 201 6.94 -6.11 20.52
CA GLU A 201 6.56 -6.53 21.87
C GLU A 201 7.38 -5.82 22.94
N ARG A 202 8.69 -5.66 22.73
CA ARG A 202 9.56 -4.89 23.63
C ARG A 202 9.10 -3.43 23.75
N LEU A 203 8.82 -2.78 22.62
CA LEU A 203 8.30 -1.40 22.57
C LEU A 203 6.99 -1.25 23.35
N ALA A 204 6.07 -2.21 23.23
CA ALA A 204 4.82 -2.20 23.97
C ALA A 204 5.04 -2.40 25.49
N ASN A 205 5.85 -3.39 25.87
CA ASN A 205 5.97 -3.82 27.26
C ASN A 205 6.90 -2.93 28.10
N GLN A 206 7.95 -2.38 27.49
CA GLN A 206 8.96 -1.58 28.22
C GLN A 206 8.76 -0.08 28.07
N PHE A 207 8.20 0.37 26.95
CA PHE A 207 8.09 1.79 26.62
C PHE A 207 6.64 2.28 26.48
N ALA A 208 5.64 1.41 26.67
CA ALA A 208 4.23 1.71 26.44
C ALA A 208 3.95 2.24 25.01
N VAL A 209 4.78 1.85 24.03
CA VAL A 209 4.61 2.20 22.62
C VAL A 209 3.84 1.08 21.92
N TYR A 210 2.51 1.21 21.88
CA TYR A 210 1.63 0.15 21.39
C TYR A 210 1.43 0.13 19.87
N ARG A 211 1.88 1.18 19.15
CA ARG A 211 1.62 1.31 17.72
C ARG A 211 2.23 0.16 16.89
N PRO A 212 3.52 -0.21 17.05
CA PRO A 212 4.13 -1.31 16.31
C PRO A 212 3.42 -2.65 16.54
N VAL A 213 3.13 -2.99 17.80
CA VAL A 213 2.51 -4.29 18.14
C VAL A 213 1.06 -4.38 17.62
N THR A 214 0.34 -3.25 17.60
CA THR A 214 -1.00 -3.17 17.02
C THR A 214 -0.95 -3.28 15.50
N ASP A 215 0.01 -2.60 14.84
CA ASP A 215 0.23 -2.73 13.41
C ASP A 215 0.53 -4.20 13.02
N LEU A 216 1.37 -4.89 13.81
CA LEU A 216 1.69 -6.31 13.62
C LEU A 216 0.45 -7.21 13.79
N PHE A 217 -0.28 -7.03 14.89
CA PHE A 217 -1.51 -7.77 15.17
C PHE A 217 -2.51 -7.70 14.00
N LEU A 218 -2.75 -6.50 13.48
CA LEU A 218 -3.66 -6.31 12.34
C LEU A 218 -3.14 -6.93 11.04
N GLN A 219 -1.81 -7.03 10.86
CA GLN A 219 -1.25 -7.76 9.72
C GLN A 219 -1.40 -9.28 9.88
N TYR A 220 -1.25 -9.82 11.09
CA TYR A 220 -1.54 -11.23 11.34
C TYR A 220 -3.00 -11.58 11.05
N ILE A 221 -3.96 -10.73 11.41
CA ILE A 221 -5.37 -10.92 11.04
C ILE A 221 -5.53 -10.95 9.52
N LYS A 222 -4.95 -9.99 8.80
CA LYS A 222 -5.03 -9.93 7.32
C LYS A 222 -4.46 -11.17 6.64
N CYS A 223 -3.39 -11.72 7.19
CA CYS A 223 -2.74 -12.92 6.67
C CYS A 223 -3.34 -14.22 7.20
N GLY A 224 -4.37 -14.17 8.05
CA GLY A 224 -4.96 -15.35 8.69
C GLY A 224 -3.97 -16.12 9.58
N ARG A 225 -2.90 -15.46 10.07
CA ARG A 225 -1.89 -16.10 10.93
C ARG A 225 -2.45 -16.27 12.34
N LYS A 226 -2.34 -17.50 12.87
CA LYS A 226 -2.75 -17.83 14.25
C LYS A 226 -1.97 -17.03 15.32
N ASP A 227 -0.82 -16.49 14.93
CA ASP A 227 0.05 -15.63 15.74
C ASP A 227 -0.69 -14.41 16.31
N ALA A 228 -1.75 -13.92 15.64
CA ALA A 228 -2.58 -12.82 16.16
C ALA A 228 -3.10 -13.11 17.58
N LYS A 229 -3.55 -14.35 17.83
CA LYS A 229 -4.09 -14.76 19.14
C LYS A 229 -3.00 -14.77 20.20
N PHE A 230 -1.85 -15.35 19.89
CA PHE A 230 -0.73 -15.43 20.83
C PHE A 230 -0.16 -14.04 21.14
N LEU A 231 -0.05 -13.17 20.13
CA LEU A 231 0.40 -11.79 20.32
C LEU A 231 -0.55 -11.01 21.23
N LEU A 232 -1.86 -11.15 21.04
CA LEU A 232 -2.86 -10.50 21.90
C LEU A 232 -2.78 -11.00 23.35
N GLN A 233 -2.52 -12.29 23.57
CA GLN A 233 -2.32 -12.85 24.91
C GLN A 233 -1.08 -12.29 25.60
N ARG A 234 0.01 -12.10 24.86
CA ARG A 234 1.27 -11.52 25.38
C ARG A 234 1.19 -10.00 25.55
N CYS A 235 0.34 -9.32 24.77
CA CYS A 235 0.21 -7.87 24.74
C CYS A 235 -1.27 -7.46 24.74
N SER A 236 -1.96 -7.63 25.87
CA SER A 236 -3.40 -7.33 26.01
C SER A 236 -3.75 -5.85 25.76
N ALA A 237 -2.80 -4.94 25.96
CA ALA A 237 -2.95 -3.51 25.68
C ALA A 237 -3.29 -3.19 24.21
N ILE A 238 -3.10 -4.13 23.28
CA ILE A 238 -3.59 -4.02 21.89
C ILE A 238 -5.11 -3.76 21.87
N ALA A 239 -5.88 -4.43 22.74
CA ALA A 239 -7.33 -4.30 22.78
C ALA A 239 -7.81 -2.88 23.14
N GLU A 240 -6.97 -2.11 23.84
CA GLU A 240 -7.25 -0.73 24.21
C GLU A 240 -6.90 0.29 23.12
N GLN A 241 -6.28 -0.14 22.00
CA GLN A 241 -5.89 0.73 20.88
C GLN A 241 -7.07 1.07 19.95
N ARG A 242 -8.19 1.50 20.56
CA ARG A 242 -9.50 1.69 19.94
C ARG A 242 -9.48 2.49 18.63
N PRO A 243 -8.81 3.67 18.52
CA PRO A 243 -8.82 4.44 17.27
C PRO A 243 -8.21 3.68 16.09
N ILE A 244 -7.20 2.84 16.36
CA ILE A 244 -6.49 2.08 15.34
C ILE A 244 -7.34 0.88 14.91
N LEU A 245 -7.93 0.17 15.86
CA LEU A 245 -8.82 -0.97 15.61
C LEU A 245 -10.09 -0.53 14.85
N LEU A 246 -10.71 0.58 15.24
CA LEU A 246 -11.83 1.16 14.51
C LEU A 246 -11.46 1.59 13.09
N ALA A 247 -10.30 2.22 12.90
CA ALA A 247 -9.82 2.58 11.57
C ALA A 247 -9.59 1.35 10.69
N PHE A 248 -9.16 0.22 11.26
CA PHE A 248 -9.06 -1.05 10.55
C PHE A 248 -10.45 -1.55 10.12
N VAL A 249 -11.41 -1.62 11.03
CA VAL A 249 -12.79 -2.04 10.74
C VAL A 249 -13.41 -1.19 9.63
N LEU A 250 -13.31 0.14 9.74
CA LEU A 250 -13.83 1.08 8.74
C LEU A 250 -13.19 0.90 7.36
N ARG A 251 -11.88 0.62 7.30
CA ARG A 251 -11.18 0.42 6.02
C ARG A 251 -11.55 -0.92 5.41
N SER A 252 -11.57 -1.99 6.20
CA SER A 252 -12.00 -3.32 5.77
C SER A 252 -13.43 -3.24 5.21
N SER A 253 -14.32 -2.47 5.84
CA SER A 253 -15.70 -2.36 5.36
C SER A 253 -15.91 -1.63 4.03
N ARG A 254 -14.87 -1.00 3.50
CA ARG A 254 -14.95 -0.28 2.22
C ARG A 254 -14.57 -1.16 1.04
N VAL A 255 -13.97 -2.32 1.28
CA VAL A 255 -13.48 -3.24 0.26
C VAL A 255 -14.38 -4.49 0.26
N PRO A 256 -14.85 -4.96 -0.90
CA PRO A 256 -15.61 -6.21 -0.99
C PRO A 256 -14.83 -7.40 -0.42
N ASP A 257 -15.55 -8.40 0.06
CA ASP A 257 -15.06 -9.69 0.56
C ASP A 257 -14.14 -9.59 1.80
N GLN A 258 -14.14 -8.46 2.51
CA GLN A 258 -13.34 -8.25 3.71
C GLN A 258 -14.12 -8.46 5.02
N ALA A 259 -15.38 -8.92 4.96
CA ALA A 259 -16.14 -9.27 6.16
C ALA A 259 -15.38 -10.21 7.13
N PRO A 260 -14.64 -11.24 6.65
CA PRO A 260 -13.88 -12.13 7.53
C PRO A 260 -12.82 -11.41 8.39
N LEU A 261 -12.25 -10.29 7.92
CA LEU A 261 -11.28 -9.52 8.70
C LEU A 261 -11.91 -8.85 9.93
N ILE A 262 -13.13 -8.33 9.77
CA ILE A 262 -13.87 -7.69 10.86
C ILE A 262 -14.34 -8.76 11.85
N THR A 263 -14.86 -9.89 11.34
CA THR A 263 -15.24 -11.03 12.18
C THR A 263 -14.06 -11.57 12.97
N GLY A 264 -12.91 -11.80 12.33
CA GLY A 264 -11.70 -12.28 13.01
C GLY A 264 -11.20 -11.33 14.10
N LEU A 265 -11.31 -10.02 13.90
CA LEU A 265 -11.00 -9.04 14.95
C LEU A 265 -11.95 -9.19 16.16
N LEU A 266 -13.26 -9.29 15.91
CA LEU A 266 -14.27 -9.40 16.97
C LEU A 266 -14.21 -10.75 17.71
N GLU A 267 -13.80 -11.82 17.04
CA GLU A 267 -13.56 -13.13 17.67
C GLU A 267 -12.32 -13.09 18.58
N LEU A 268 -11.27 -12.37 18.18
CA LEU A 268 -10.06 -12.21 18.99
C LEU A 268 -10.27 -11.25 20.15
N ILE A 269 -11.15 -10.25 20.01
CA ILE A 269 -11.46 -9.25 21.05
C ILE A 269 -12.98 -9.20 21.27
N PRO A 270 -13.57 -10.17 22.01
CA PRO A 270 -15.02 -10.26 22.19
C PRO A 270 -15.64 -9.06 22.92
N ASP A 271 -14.86 -8.44 23.82
CA ASP A 271 -15.22 -7.28 24.63
C ASP A 271 -14.77 -5.95 23.98
N PHE A 272 -14.64 -5.93 22.66
CA PHE A 272 -14.23 -4.74 21.92
C PHE A 272 -15.16 -3.55 22.25
N PRO A 273 -14.66 -2.43 22.78
CA PRO A 273 -15.51 -1.34 23.27
C PRO A 273 -16.44 -0.76 22.20
N GLU A 274 -16.02 -0.71 20.94
CA GLU A 274 -16.83 -0.21 19.83
C GLU A 274 -17.52 -1.31 19.01
N LYS A 275 -17.85 -2.43 19.65
CA LYS A 275 -18.50 -3.61 19.05
C LYS A 275 -19.77 -3.29 18.27
N GLU A 276 -20.63 -2.41 18.77
CA GLU A 276 -21.85 -1.99 18.04
C GLU A 276 -21.51 -1.31 16.71
N THR A 277 -20.53 -0.42 16.72
CA THR A 277 -20.05 0.27 15.51
C THR A 277 -19.41 -0.75 14.57
N ALA A 278 -18.63 -1.70 15.09
CA ALA A 278 -18.03 -2.74 14.27
C ALA A 278 -19.06 -3.67 13.61
N TYR A 279 -20.12 -4.06 14.32
CA TYR A 279 -21.23 -4.81 13.73
C TYR A 279 -21.96 -4.02 12.66
N ALA A 280 -22.17 -2.71 12.85
CA ALA A 280 -22.77 -1.86 11.81
C ALA A 280 -21.93 -1.85 10.52
N TYR A 281 -20.60 -1.81 10.63
CA TYR A 281 -19.72 -1.92 9.47
C TYR A 281 -19.66 -3.33 8.86
N LEU A 282 -19.72 -4.37 9.69
CA LEU A 282 -19.80 -5.76 9.22
C LEU A 282 -21.08 -6.01 8.42
N MET A 283 -22.23 -5.49 8.87
CA MET A 283 -23.48 -5.54 8.09
C MET A 283 -23.35 -4.82 6.75
N LYS A 284 -22.63 -3.68 6.70
CA LYS A 284 -22.34 -2.97 5.44
C LYS A 284 -21.45 -3.79 4.51
N CYS A 285 -20.49 -4.57 5.02
CA CYS A 285 -19.73 -5.51 4.19
C CYS A 285 -20.67 -6.51 3.53
N TYR A 286 -21.47 -7.23 4.32
CA TYR A 286 -22.35 -8.27 3.79
C TYR A 286 -23.38 -7.74 2.78
N GLY A 287 -23.86 -6.51 2.97
CA GLY A 287 -24.71 -5.84 1.98
C GLY A 287 -23.97 -5.63 0.65
N ARG A 288 -22.74 -5.10 0.70
CA ARG A 288 -21.91 -4.87 -0.50
C ARG A 288 -21.51 -6.17 -1.20
N ASP A 289 -21.13 -7.20 -0.45
CA ASP A 289 -20.68 -8.47 -1.01
C ASP A 289 -21.82 -9.14 -1.80
N LYS A 290 -23.07 -9.01 -1.32
CA LYS A 290 -24.27 -9.50 -2.04
C LYS A 290 -24.61 -8.67 -3.28
N ASP A 291 -24.39 -7.36 -3.26
CA ASP A 291 -24.61 -6.47 -4.42
C ASP A 291 -23.61 -6.72 -5.57
N VAL A 292 -22.45 -7.34 -5.30
CA VAL A 292 -21.42 -7.67 -6.32
C VAL A 292 -21.68 -9.03 -6.99
N THR A 293 -22.56 -9.86 -6.41
CA THR A 293 -22.93 -11.18 -6.94
C THR A 293 -24.12 -11.17 -7.93
N ALA A 294 -24.57 -10.00 -8.38
CA ALA A 294 -25.67 -9.81 -9.34
C ALA A 294 -25.16 -9.22 -10.67
#